data_AF-A0A662YK95-F1
#
_entry.id   AF-A0A662YK95-F1
#
_cell.length_a   1.000
_cell.length_b   1.000
_cell.length_c   1.000
_cell.angle_alpha   90.00
_cell.angle_beta   90.00
_cell.angle_gamma   90.00
#
_symmetry.space_group_name_H-M   'P 1'
#
loop_
_entity.id
_entity.type
_entity.pdbx_description
1 polymer ?
#
loop_
_entity_poly.entity_id
_entity_poly.type
_entity_poly.pdbx_seq_one_letter_code
_entity_poly.pdbx_strand_id
1 'polypeptide(L)'
;MPGNFARWQKPGSRGQHTFGIRTMLVKEGLQPRSPAAIQLKIGALTKQFTEAEQWLKAHGLQDFAANEVEERQVLHLCLHYNELKSVMRDVLFPPSMAQTCSDKPGDGSATESESACATVDQDASPGAKHVQGSVVTQLSGGTAQRASTQARPKGSKRRAKRTRMEELPPCQTETRGAASRSGEPDERRKLFEFELQVKHDQAVCGRALERQKMLRAGIVREEVDRLLPQ
;
A
#
# COMPACT_ATOMS: atom_id res chain seq x y z
N MET A 1 0.87 -17.22 17.60
CA MET A 1 1.69 -16.74 16.47
C MET A 1 1.03 -15.55 15.78
N PRO A 2 1.43 -14.31 16.10
CA PRO A 2 1.27 -13.17 15.19
C PRO A 2 2.02 -13.47 13.88
N GLY A 3 1.54 -12.99 12.72
CA GLY A 3 2.33 -13.01 11.49
C GLY A 3 1.98 -14.06 10.42
N ASN A 4 0.93 -14.87 10.61
CA ASN A 4 0.47 -15.72 9.51
C ASN A 4 -0.31 -14.85 8.50
N PHE A 5 0.35 -14.52 7.38
CA PHE A 5 -0.23 -13.73 6.29
C PHE A 5 -1.51 -14.35 5.72
N ALA A 6 -1.57 -15.69 5.61
CA ALA A 6 -2.76 -16.41 5.17
C ALA A 6 -3.98 -16.11 6.05
N ARG A 7 -3.78 -15.98 7.38
CA ARG A 7 -4.86 -15.61 8.30
C ARG A 7 -5.29 -14.16 8.14
N TRP A 8 -4.36 -13.25 7.86
CA TRP A 8 -4.67 -11.84 7.60
C TRP A 8 -5.44 -11.64 6.29
N GLN A 9 -5.18 -12.47 5.28
CA GLN A 9 -5.85 -12.42 3.98
C GLN A 9 -7.37 -12.67 4.09
N LYS A 10 -7.80 -13.50 5.04
CA LYS A 10 -9.22 -13.85 5.24
C LYS A 10 -10.09 -12.61 5.50
N PRO A 11 -11.23 -12.48 4.81
CA PRO A 11 -12.18 -11.40 5.09
C PRO A 11 -12.69 -11.50 6.54
N GLY A 12 -12.87 -10.36 7.20
CA GLY A 12 -13.36 -10.27 8.59
C GLY A 12 -12.29 -10.38 9.69
N SER A 13 -11.14 -11.02 9.45
CA SER A 13 -10.06 -11.16 10.46
C SER A 13 -9.00 -10.04 10.40
N ARG A 14 -8.98 -9.25 9.33
CA ARG A 14 -7.96 -8.21 9.08
C ARG A 14 -7.79 -7.25 10.25
N GLY A 15 -8.88 -6.81 10.88
CA GLY A 15 -8.85 -5.89 12.01
C GLY A 15 -8.11 -6.48 13.22
N GLN A 16 -8.44 -7.72 13.59
CA GLN A 16 -7.81 -8.44 14.70
C GLN A 16 -6.30 -8.62 14.47
N HIS A 17 -5.92 -9.04 13.25
CA HIS A 17 -4.51 -9.22 12.91
C HIS A 17 -3.73 -7.91 12.86
N THR A 18 -4.35 -6.84 12.34
CA THR A 18 -3.76 -5.49 12.33
C THR A 18 -3.48 -5.01 13.75
N PHE A 19 -4.40 -5.26 14.68
CA PHE A 19 -4.20 -4.94 16.10
C PHE A 19 -3.05 -5.77 16.69
N GLY A 20 -2.99 -7.07 16.41
CA GLY A 20 -1.89 -7.93 16.86
C GLY A 20 -0.51 -7.46 16.36
N ILE A 21 -0.42 -7.04 15.09
CA ILE A 21 0.80 -6.45 14.52
C ILE A 21 1.17 -5.16 15.27
N ARG A 22 0.21 -4.27 15.50
CA ARG A 22 0.43 -3.04 16.26
C ARG A 22 0.97 -3.32 17.67
N THR A 23 0.39 -4.30 18.37
CA THR A 23 0.84 -4.71 19.70
C THR A 23 2.29 -5.19 19.68
N MET A 24 2.68 -5.99 18.67
CA MET A 24 4.07 -6.43 18.50
C MET A 24 5.01 -5.26 18.23
N LEU A 25 4.65 -4.33 17.33
CA LEU A 25 5.48 -3.15 17.04
C LEU A 25 5.74 -2.33 18.32
N VAL A 26 4.71 -2.12 19.15
CA VAL A 26 4.85 -1.39 20.42
C VAL A 26 5.73 -2.15 21.41
N LYS A 27 5.60 -3.48 21.48
CA LYS A 27 6.42 -4.33 22.36
C LYS A 27 7.91 -4.23 22.01
N GLU A 28 8.24 -4.13 20.73
CA GLU A 28 9.62 -3.95 20.22
C GLU A 28 10.12 -2.50 20.32
N GLY A 29 9.37 -1.59 20.97
CA GLY A 29 9.74 -0.18 21.12
C GLY A 29 9.59 0.64 19.84
N LEU A 30 8.95 0.11 18.79
CA LEU A 30 8.66 0.85 17.57
C LEU A 30 7.44 1.75 17.77
N GLN A 31 7.47 2.92 17.13
CA GLN A 31 6.39 3.89 17.23
C GLN A 31 5.06 3.26 16.75
N PRO A 32 3.98 3.32 17.54
CA PRO A 32 2.71 2.74 17.15
C PRO A 32 2.19 3.39 15.87
N ARG A 33 2.00 2.59 14.83
CA ARG A 33 1.30 3.02 13.60
C ARG A 33 -0.21 2.91 13.79
N SER A 34 -0.95 3.75 13.07
CA SER A 34 -2.41 3.60 13.01
C SER A 34 -2.78 2.29 12.29
N PRO A 35 -3.92 1.66 12.62
CA PRO A 35 -4.37 0.44 11.93
C PRO A 35 -4.46 0.60 10.41
N ALA A 36 -4.96 1.74 9.94
CA ALA A 36 -5.02 2.06 8.52
C ALA A 36 -3.62 2.12 7.87
N ALA A 37 -2.63 2.73 8.53
CA ALA A 37 -1.26 2.79 8.01
C ALA A 37 -0.61 1.40 7.94
N ILE A 38 -0.91 0.51 8.88
CA ILE A 38 -0.44 -0.89 8.84
C ILE A 38 -1.07 -1.61 7.64
N GLN A 39 -2.38 -1.48 7.43
CA GLN A 39 -3.07 -2.09 6.30
C GLN A 39 -2.54 -1.59 4.95
N LEU A 40 -2.35 -0.27 4.81
CA LEU A 40 -1.75 0.33 3.62
C LEU A 40 -0.35 -0.22 3.37
N LYS A 41 0.47 -0.37 4.41
CA LYS A 41 1.83 -0.90 4.25
C LYS A 41 1.83 -2.37 3.83
N ILE A 42 0.98 -3.21 4.44
CA ILE A 42 0.82 -4.62 4.03
C ILE A 42 0.33 -4.71 2.59
N GLY A 43 -0.65 -3.88 2.21
CA GLY A 43 -1.15 -3.80 0.84
C GLY A 43 -0.07 -3.41 -0.16
N ALA A 44 0.74 -2.41 0.15
CA ALA A 44 1.87 -1.99 -0.69
C ALA A 44 2.91 -3.11 -0.87
N LEU A 45 3.29 -3.80 0.21
CA LEU A 45 4.21 -4.95 0.13
C LEU A 45 3.63 -6.10 -0.70
N THR A 46 2.34 -6.39 -0.53
CA THR A 46 1.64 -7.42 -1.32
C THR A 46 1.65 -7.07 -2.80
N LYS A 47 1.41 -5.80 -3.14
CA LYS A 47 1.45 -5.31 -4.52
C LYS A 47 2.85 -5.46 -5.13
N GLN A 48 3.88 -4.96 -4.46
CA GLN A 48 5.27 -5.06 -4.91
C GLN A 48 5.70 -6.52 -5.13
N PHE A 49 5.37 -7.41 -4.19
CA PHE A 49 5.66 -8.83 -4.32
C PHE A 49 4.94 -9.46 -5.53
N THR A 50 3.67 -9.10 -5.76
CA THR A 50 2.89 -9.60 -6.90
C THR A 50 3.47 -9.12 -8.23
N GLU A 51 3.89 -7.86 -8.32
CA GLU A 51 4.55 -7.30 -9.51
C GLU A 51 5.87 -8.03 -9.81
N ALA A 52 6.68 -8.31 -8.79
CA ALA A 52 7.92 -9.07 -8.94
C ALA A 52 7.68 -10.52 -9.41
N GLU A 53 6.71 -11.22 -8.83
CA GLU A 53 6.34 -12.59 -9.26
C GLU A 53 5.76 -12.62 -10.68
N GLN A 54 4.99 -11.61 -11.08
CA GLN A 54 4.51 -11.48 -12.47
C GLN A 54 5.67 -11.24 -13.44
N TRP A 55 6.62 -10.38 -13.06
CA TRP A 55 7.81 -10.13 -13.85
C TRP A 55 8.63 -11.41 -14.06
N LEU A 56 8.86 -12.20 -13.00
CA LEU A 56 9.55 -13.49 -13.09
C LEU A 56 8.84 -14.47 -14.04
N LYS A 57 7.51 -14.59 -13.92
CA LYS A 57 6.70 -15.44 -14.81
C LYS A 57 6.80 -15.02 -16.26
N ALA A 58 6.79 -13.72 -16.54
CA ALA A 58 6.92 -13.19 -17.90
C ALA A 58 8.29 -13.51 -18.54
N HIS A 59 9.33 -13.71 -17.72
CA HIS A 59 10.68 -14.08 -18.16
C HIS A 59 10.92 -15.61 -18.14
N GLY A 60 9.91 -16.42 -17.78
CA GLY A 60 10.04 -17.88 -17.69
C GLY A 60 10.86 -18.36 -16.50
N LEU A 61 11.05 -17.51 -15.48
CA LEU A 61 11.86 -17.79 -14.31
C LEU A 61 10.95 -18.22 -13.14
N GLN A 62 11.28 -19.33 -12.48
CA GLN A 62 10.65 -19.71 -11.21
C GLN A 62 11.37 -19.14 -9.99
N ASP A 63 12.68 -18.90 -10.15
CA ASP A 63 13.57 -18.34 -9.16
C ASP A 63 14.68 -17.54 -9.85
N PHE A 64 15.13 -16.44 -9.25
CA PHE A 64 16.19 -15.60 -9.80
C PHE A 64 17.58 -15.88 -9.22
N ALA A 65 17.71 -16.87 -8.33
CA ALA A 65 18.97 -17.19 -7.64
C ALA A 65 20.13 -17.55 -8.60
N ALA A 66 19.83 -17.82 -9.87
CA ALA A 66 20.84 -18.17 -10.89
C ALA A 66 21.40 -16.97 -11.66
N ASN A 67 20.79 -15.78 -11.59
CA ASN A 67 21.16 -14.64 -12.43
C ASN A 67 21.15 -13.32 -11.65
N GLU A 68 22.35 -12.74 -11.42
CA GLU A 68 22.51 -11.47 -10.70
C GLU A 68 21.74 -10.30 -11.34
N VAL A 69 21.57 -10.31 -12.67
CA VAL A 69 20.87 -9.23 -13.38
C VAL A 69 19.37 -9.27 -13.06
N GLU A 70 18.78 -10.46 -13.10
CA GLU A 70 17.38 -10.69 -12.76
C GLU A 70 17.13 -10.47 -11.28
N GLU A 71 18.06 -10.87 -10.41
CA GLU A 71 18.01 -10.59 -8.98
C GLU A 71 17.92 -9.09 -8.71
N ARG A 72 18.81 -8.27 -9.31
CA ARG A 72 18.77 -6.81 -9.14
C ARG A 72 17.43 -6.23 -9.61
N GLN A 73 16.88 -6.73 -10.71
CA GLN A 73 15.59 -6.24 -11.21
C GLN A 73 14.43 -6.61 -10.28
N VAL A 74 14.41 -7.83 -9.76
CA VAL A 74 13.39 -8.27 -8.80
C VAL A 74 13.48 -7.50 -7.49
N LEU A 75 14.70 -7.28 -6.97
CA LEU A 75 14.91 -6.48 -5.77
C LEU A 75 14.57 -5.00 -5.98
N HIS A 76 14.68 -4.48 -7.21
CA HIS A 76 14.22 -3.13 -7.55
C HIS A 76 12.69 -3.01 -7.46
N LEU A 77 11.95 -4.03 -7.92
CA LEU A 77 10.49 -4.08 -7.80
C LEU A 77 10.03 -4.33 -6.37
N CYS A 78 10.71 -5.23 -5.66
CA CYS A 78 10.37 -5.66 -4.32
C CYS A 78 11.64 -5.83 -3.46
N LEU A 79 12.01 -4.78 -2.73
CA LEU A 79 13.22 -4.73 -1.91
C LEU A 79 13.34 -5.89 -0.90
N HIS A 80 12.21 -6.40 -0.41
CA HIS A 80 12.16 -7.49 0.59
C HIS A 80 11.68 -8.81 -0.02
N TYR A 81 11.97 -9.06 -1.30
CA TYR A 81 11.44 -10.22 -1.99
C TYR A 81 11.83 -11.53 -1.30
N ASN A 82 13.10 -11.67 -0.90
CA ASN A 82 13.63 -12.91 -0.32
C ASN A 82 12.90 -13.29 0.97
N GLU A 83 12.63 -12.32 1.84
CA GLU A 83 11.90 -12.56 3.08
C GLU A 83 10.40 -12.82 2.80
N LEU A 84 9.81 -12.06 1.89
CA LEU A 84 8.38 -12.15 1.57
C LEU A 84 8.01 -13.42 0.82
N LYS A 85 8.88 -13.93 -0.06
CA LYS A 85 8.67 -15.14 -0.87
C LYS A 85 8.25 -16.32 0.01
N SER A 86 8.94 -16.55 1.11
CA SER A 86 8.67 -17.65 2.04
C SER A 86 7.29 -17.58 2.71
N VAL A 87 6.70 -16.38 2.84
CA VAL A 87 5.44 -16.16 3.57
C VAL A 87 4.27 -15.96 2.62
N MET A 88 4.51 -15.31 1.47
CA MET A 88 3.46 -14.85 0.55
C MET A 88 3.23 -15.81 -0.62
N ARG A 89 4.26 -16.55 -1.07
CA ARG A 89 4.14 -17.39 -2.26
C ARG A 89 3.04 -18.44 -2.11
N ASP A 90 3.03 -19.18 -1.00
CA ASP A 90 2.02 -20.23 -0.75
C ASP A 90 0.58 -19.69 -0.66
N VAL A 91 0.43 -18.41 -0.28
CA VAL A 91 -0.88 -17.78 -0.07
C VAL A 91 -1.41 -17.13 -1.34
N LEU A 92 -0.54 -16.44 -2.08
CA LEU A 92 -0.92 -15.67 -3.28
C LEU A 92 -0.85 -16.51 -4.56
N PHE A 93 0.07 -17.47 -4.59
CA PHE A 93 0.32 -18.36 -5.71
C PHE A 93 0.28 -19.80 -5.20
N PRO A 94 -0.88 -20.27 -4.71
CA PRO A 94 -1.01 -21.65 -4.32
C PRO A 94 -0.57 -22.52 -5.49
N PRO A 95 0.20 -23.60 -5.26
CA PRO A 95 0.53 -24.54 -6.31
C PRO A 95 -0.79 -24.96 -6.94
N SER A 96 -0.98 -24.56 -8.20
CA SER A 96 -2.19 -24.90 -8.95
C SER A 96 -2.31 -26.41 -8.84
N MET A 97 -3.37 -26.92 -8.23
CA MET A 97 -3.55 -28.37 -8.05
C MET A 97 -3.84 -29.10 -9.38
N ALA A 98 -3.57 -28.46 -10.51
CA ALA A 98 -3.41 -29.09 -11.81
C ALA A 98 -1.96 -29.56 -11.94
N GLN A 99 -1.66 -30.81 -12.24
CA GLN A 99 -2.49 -31.78 -12.92
C GLN A 99 -1.87 -33.12 -12.53
N THR A 100 -2.52 -33.89 -11.68
CA THR A 100 -2.37 -35.34 -11.80
C THR A 100 -2.89 -35.65 -13.20
N CYS A 101 -1.99 -35.64 -14.18
CA CYS A 101 -2.15 -36.48 -15.36
C CYS A 101 -2.41 -37.86 -14.77
N SER A 102 -3.67 -38.24 -14.66
CA SER A 102 -4.02 -39.64 -14.60
C SER A 102 -3.48 -40.20 -15.90
N ASP A 103 -2.22 -40.65 -15.85
CA ASP A 103 -1.69 -41.67 -16.74
C ASP A 103 -2.64 -42.86 -16.58
N LYS A 104 -3.72 -42.84 -17.36
CA LYS A 104 -4.36 -44.08 -17.75
C LYS A 104 -3.30 -44.78 -18.60
N PRO A 105 -2.78 -45.94 -18.19
CA PRO A 105 -2.02 -46.77 -19.10
C PRO A 105 -2.97 -47.16 -20.23
N GLY A 106 -2.82 -46.47 -21.37
CA GLY A 106 -3.46 -46.82 -22.62
C GLY A 106 -2.83 -48.10 -23.13
N ASP A 107 -3.40 -49.22 -22.71
CA ASP A 107 -3.33 -50.48 -23.43
C ASP A 107 -3.90 -50.31 -24.85
N GLY A 108 -3.29 -51.02 -25.79
CA GLY A 108 -3.13 -50.66 -27.19
C GLY A 108 -4.38 -50.56 -28.07
N SER A 109 -4.21 -49.91 -29.21
CA SER A 109 -4.73 -50.40 -30.49
C SER A 109 -4.12 -49.59 -31.63
N ALA A 110 -3.35 -50.25 -32.49
CA ALA A 110 -3.01 -49.74 -33.80
C ALA A 110 -4.28 -49.73 -34.65
N THR A 111 -4.63 -48.59 -35.24
CA THR A 111 -5.56 -48.57 -36.36
C THR A 111 -5.21 -47.39 -37.25
N GLU A 112 -4.57 -47.71 -38.36
CA GLU A 112 -4.45 -46.84 -39.53
C GLU A 112 -5.86 -46.52 -40.03
N SER A 113 -6.16 -45.25 -40.27
CA SER A 113 -7.26 -44.83 -41.13
C SER A 113 -7.01 -43.40 -41.60
N GLU A 114 -6.54 -43.32 -42.85
CA GLU A 114 -6.67 -42.17 -43.70
C GLU A 114 -8.16 -41.92 -43.99
N SER A 115 -8.64 -40.68 -43.88
CA SER A 115 -9.75 -40.23 -44.73
C SER A 115 -9.88 -38.71 -44.68
N ALA A 116 -10.04 -38.15 -45.87
CA ALA A 116 -10.03 -36.75 -46.21
C ALA A 116 -11.38 -36.04 -46.01
N CYS A 117 -11.31 -34.71 -46.19
CA CYS A 117 -12.35 -33.76 -46.59
C CYS A 117 -13.55 -33.55 -45.65
N ALA A 118 -13.74 -32.32 -45.18
CA ALA A 118 -14.79 -31.44 -45.72
C ALA A 118 -14.90 -30.12 -44.94
N THR A 119 -14.82 -29.05 -45.72
CA THR A 119 -15.35 -27.69 -45.51
C THR A 119 -16.80 -27.71 -44.99
N VAL A 120 -17.13 -26.91 -43.97
CA VAL A 120 -18.44 -26.21 -43.88
C VAL A 120 -18.30 -24.91 -43.05
N ASP A 121 -18.80 -23.84 -43.65
CA ASP A 121 -19.01 -22.47 -43.18
C ASP A 121 -20.06 -22.29 -42.05
N GLN A 122 -20.16 -21.02 -41.60
CA GLN A 122 -21.35 -20.32 -41.05
C GLN A 122 -21.68 -20.57 -39.55
N ASP A 123 -22.25 -19.65 -38.76
CA ASP A 123 -22.81 -18.32 -38.96
C ASP A 123 -22.80 -17.56 -37.62
N ALA A 124 -23.10 -16.26 -37.67
CA ALA A 124 -23.21 -15.31 -36.59
C ALA A 124 -24.34 -15.59 -35.58
N SER A 125 -24.18 -15.08 -34.35
CA SER A 125 -25.16 -14.09 -33.85
C SER A 125 -24.74 -13.39 -32.56
N PRO A 126 -25.02 -12.08 -32.44
CA PRO A 126 -24.82 -11.28 -31.23
C PRO A 126 -26.09 -11.26 -30.36
N GLY A 127 -25.93 -11.42 -29.04
CA GLY A 127 -27.02 -11.39 -28.07
C GLY A 127 -26.84 -10.30 -27.02
N ALA A 128 -27.31 -9.09 -27.32
CA ALA A 128 -27.48 -8.01 -26.35
C ALA A 128 -28.69 -8.26 -25.43
N LYS A 129 -28.51 -8.14 -24.11
CA LYS A 129 -29.57 -7.93 -23.10
C LYS A 129 -28.93 -7.06 -21.99
N HIS A 130 -29.07 -5.74 -21.99
CA HIS A 130 -30.19 -4.95 -21.46
C HIS A 130 -30.88 -5.58 -20.23
N VAL A 131 -30.46 -5.16 -19.03
CA VAL A 131 -31.32 -5.12 -17.84
C VAL A 131 -31.04 -3.80 -17.12
N GLN A 132 -31.98 -2.86 -17.29
CA GLN A 132 -32.21 -1.76 -16.37
C GLN A 132 -32.86 -2.30 -15.10
N GLY A 133 -32.36 -1.89 -13.93
CA GLY A 133 -32.93 -2.18 -12.63
C GLY A 133 -32.74 -0.99 -11.70
N SER A 134 -33.69 -0.06 -11.78
CA SER A 134 -33.90 1.09 -10.90
C SER A 134 -34.58 0.64 -9.62
N VAL A 135 -34.03 0.90 -8.43
CA VAL A 135 -34.81 0.97 -7.17
C VAL A 135 -34.15 1.92 -6.15
N VAL A 136 -34.77 3.10 -6.01
CA VAL A 136 -35.25 3.77 -4.77
C VAL A 136 -34.29 3.95 -3.58
N THR A 137 -33.92 5.22 -3.38
CA THR A 137 -33.96 6.03 -2.17
C THR A 137 -34.45 5.36 -0.87
N GLN A 138 -33.60 5.31 0.16
CA GLN A 138 -34.08 5.37 1.54
C GLN A 138 -33.16 6.21 2.43
N LEU A 139 -33.69 7.39 2.77
CA LEU A 139 -33.29 8.26 3.86
C LEU A 139 -33.72 7.64 5.19
N SER A 140 -32.79 7.50 6.13
CA SER A 140 -33.03 7.39 7.58
C SER A 140 -31.71 7.84 8.24
N GLY A 141 -31.65 8.93 9.01
CA GLY A 141 -32.58 9.27 10.08
C GLY A 141 -32.08 8.63 11.37
N GLY A 142 -31.01 9.18 11.96
CA GLY A 142 -30.37 8.61 13.14
C GLY A 142 -29.54 9.64 13.89
N THR A 143 -30.22 10.51 14.63
CA THR A 143 -29.67 11.35 15.69
C THR A 143 -29.10 10.48 16.81
N ALA A 144 -27.80 10.62 17.12
CA ALA A 144 -27.26 10.18 18.40
C ALA A 144 -26.20 11.14 18.90
N GLN A 145 -26.39 11.52 20.15
CA GLN A 145 -25.76 12.60 20.89
C GLN A 145 -24.34 12.23 21.35
N ARG A 146 -23.48 13.26 21.35
CA ARG A 146 -22.71 13.74 22.53
C ARG A 146 -21.75 12.76 23.22
N ALA A 147 -20.46 13.03 23.07
CA ALA A 147 -19.54 13.33 24.17
C ALA A 147 -18.19 13.80 23.60
N SER A 148 -17.97 15.10 23.59
CA SER A 148 -16.68 15.71 23.25
C SER A 148 -15.90 15.88 24.55
N THR A 149 -14.94 15.00 24.79
CA THR A 149 -13.97 15.14 25.88
C THR A 149 -12.70 15.77 25.32
N GLN A 150 -12.60 17.11 25.41
CA GLN A 150 -11.39 17.85 25.12
C GLN A 150 -10.31 17.52 26.17
N ALA A 151 -9.31 16.73 25.80
CA ALA A 151 -8.09 16.58 26.57
C ALA A 151 -7.06 17.62 26.11
N ARG A 152 -6.82 18.63 26.95
CA ARG A 152 -5.72 19.61 26.85
C ARG A 152 -4.35 18.91 26.82
N PRO A 153 -3.50 19.09 25.79
CA PRO A 153 -2.09 18.78 25.92
C PRO A 153 -1.40 19.92 26.68
N LYS A 154 -1.03 19.63 27.93
CA LYS A 154 -0.14 20.50 28.73
C LYS A 154 1.24 20.54 28.06
N GLY A 155 1.69 21.75 27.77
CA GLY A 155 3.02 22.02 27.24
C GLY A 155 4.10 21.49 28.17
N SER A 156 5.02 20.70 27.60
CA SER A 156 6.24 20.27 28.28
C SER A 156 7.42 21.02 27.67
N LYS A 157 7.82 22.09 28.37
CA LYS A 157 9.07 22.82 28.16
C LYS A 157 10.24 21.87 28.44
N ARG A 158 10.86 21.29 27.40
CA ARG A 158 12.18 20.68 27.54
C ARG A 158 13.27 21.67 27.15
N ARG A 159 13.81 22.25 28.22
CA ARG A 159 15.04 23.02 28.38
C ARG A 159 16.19 22.42 27.55
N ALA A 160 16.69 23.21 26.60
CA ALA A 160 17.96 22.98 25.94
C ALA A 160 19.09 23.01 26.98
N LYS A 161 19.85 21.92 27.10
CA LYS A 161 21.13 21.90 27.81
C LYS A 161 22.22 21.93 26.73
N ARG A 162 22.79 23.12 26.54
CA ARG A 162 24.08 23.33 25.89
C ARG A 162 25.11 22.44 26.59
N THR A 163 25.63 21.44 25.90
CA THR A 163 26.87 20.79 26.29
C THR A 163 27.99 21.42 25.49
N ARG A 164 28.97 21.89 26.26
CA ARG A 164 30.17 22.63 25.89
C ARG A 164 31.16 21.73 25.16
N MET A 165 31.90 22.36 24.24
CA MET A 165 32.99 21.84 23.43
C MET A 165 33.93 20.89 24.17
N GLU A 166 34.27 19.78 23.52
CA GLU A 166 35.65 19.30 23.55
C GLU A 166 36.12 19.12 22.10
N GLU A 167 37.20 19.82 21.81
CA GLU A 167 37.87 19.97 20.53
C GLU A 167 38.89 18.83 20.42
N LEU A 168 38.73 17.94 19.44
CA LEU A 168 39.68 16.86 19.13
C LEU A 168 40.26 17.07 17.72
N PRO A 169 41.55 16.72 17.52
CA PRO A 169 42.39 17.23 16.45
C PRO A 169 42.09 16.64 15.07
N PRO A 170 42.47 17.35 13.99
CA PRO A 170 42.13 17.00 12.62
C PRO A 170 42.97 15.82 12.12
N CYS A 171 42.34 14.66 11.95
CA CYS A 171 42.93 13.55 11.21
C CYS A 171 42.69 13.79 9.71
N GLN A 172 43.75 14.18 9.02
CA GLN A 172 43.79 14.31 7.57
C GLN A 172 43.82 12.91 6.95
N THR A 173 42.70 12.47 6.38
CA THR A 173 42.69 11.42 5.38
C THR A 173 41.99 11.94 4.13
N GLU A 174 42.80 12.52 3.25
CA GLU A 174 42.45 12.72 1.85
C GLU A 174 42.28 11.36 1.20
N THR A 175 41.09 11.08 0.67
CA THR A 175 40.95 10.16 -0.46
C THR A 175 39.77 10.60 -1.32
N ARG A 176 40.12 11.39 -2.33
CA ARG A 176 39.53 11.45 -3.69
C ARG A 176 38.23 10.66 -3.87
N GLY A 177 37.13 11.41 -3.97
CA GLY A 177 35.84 10.90 -4.42
C GLY A 177 34.83 12.03 -4.69
N ALA A 178 35.29 13.19 -5.16
CA ALA A 178 34.44 14.34 -5.46
C ALA A 178 34.00 14.31 -6.93
N ALA A 179 33.09 13.40 -7.28
CA ALA A 179 32.34 13.47 -8.52
C ALA A 179 31.00 12.76 -8.31
N SER A 180 29.89 13.46 -8.55
CA SER A 180 28.48 12.97 -8.60
C SER A 180 27.56 13.33 -7.42
N ARG A 181 27.50 14.60 -6.98
CA ARG A 181 26.43 15.08 -6.07
C ARG A 181 25.86 16.47 -6.41
N SER A 182 25.65 16.78 -7.70
CA SER A 182 25.02 18.06 -8.11
C SER A 182 23.57 17.95 -8.58
N GLY A 183 22.98 16.75 -8.68
CA GLY A 183 21.61 16.56 -9.21
C GLY A 183 20.49 16.39 -8.16
N GLU A 184 20.81 15.98 -6.93
CA GLU A 184 19.81 15.71 -5.87
C GLU A 184 19.17 16.95 -5.18
N PRO A 185 19.76 18.17 -5.14
CA PRO A 185 19.19 19.25 -4.34
C PRO A 185 17.89 19.82 -4.94
N ASP A 186 17.66 19.70 -6.25
CA ASP A 186 16.51 20.32 -6.90
C ASP A 186 15.23 19.48 -6.77
N GLU A 187 15.33 18.16 -6.78
CA GLU A 187 14.19 17.29 -6.49
C GLU A 187 13.73 17.46 -5.03
N ARG A 188 14.69 17.60 -4.10
CA ARG A 188 14.39 17.85 -2.69
C ARG A 188 13.71 19.20 -2.46
N ARG A 189 14.11 20.25 -3.20
CA ARG A 189 13.43 21.55 -3.16
C ARG A 189 11.99 21.44 -3.66
N LYS A 190 11.77 20.78 -4.80
CA LYS A 190 10.42 20.56 -5.36
C LYS A 190 9.51 19.80 -4.39
N LEU A 191 10.02 18.75 -3.74
CA LEU A 191 9.27 18.01 -2.72
C LEU A 191 8.87 18.90 -1.53
N PHE A 192 9.78 19.78 -1.08
CA PHE A 192 9.49 20.70 0.01
C PHE A 192 8.44 21.75 -0.38
N GLU A 193 8.47 22.26 -1.62
CA GLU A 193 7.44 23.15 -2.16
C GLU A 193 6.06 22.49 -2.19
N PHE A 194 5.98 21.24 -2.68
CA PHE A 194 4.73 20.47 -2.65
C PHE A 194 4.22 20.24 -1.22
N GLU A 195 5.12 19.90 -0.28
CA GLU A 195 4.74 19.72 1.12
C GLU A 195 4.20 21.02 1.74
N LEU A 196 4.81 22.16 1.42
CA LEU A 196 4.33 23.48 1.85
C LEU A 196 2.95 23.79 1.29
N GLN A 197 2.73 23.50 0.00
CA GLN A 197 1.45 23.72 -0.67
C GLN A 197 0.34 22.87 -0.03
N VAL A 198 0.59 21.57 0.20
CA VAL A 198 -0.37 20.67 0.86
C VAL A 198 -0.73 21.18 2.26
N LYS A 199 0.27 21.63 3.04
CA LYS A 199 0.03 22.20 4.38
C LYS A 199 -0.77 23.50 4.33
N HIS A 200 -0.48 24.36 3.36
CA HIS A 200 -1.22 25.58 3.12
C HIS A 200 -2.69 25.28 2.81
N ASP A 201 -2.95 24.39 1.84
CA ASP A 201 -4.31 24.04 1.40
C ASP A 201 -5.09 23.35 2.51
N GLN A 202 -4.44 22.50 3.30
CA GLN A 202 -5.04 21.89 4.49
C GLN A 202 -5.45 22.96 5.52
N ALA A 203 -4.62 23.97 5.75
CA ALA A 203 -4.93 25.06 6.67
C ALA A 203 -6.08 25.93 6.16
N VAL A 204 -6.12 26.23 4.85
CA VAL A 204 -7.22 26.96 4.21
C VAL A 204 -8.53 26.20 4.34
N CYS A 205 -8.54 24.91 3.98
CA CYS A 205 -9.72 24.05 4.11
C CYS A 205 -10.20 23.96 5.56
N GLY A 206 -9.28 23.82 6.52
CA GLY A 206 -9.59 23.79 7.95
C GLY A 206 -10.26 25.07 8.43
N ARG A 207 -9.73 26.24 8.06
CA ARG A 207 -10.33 27.54 8.40
C ARG A 207 -11.71 27.71 7.77
N ALA A 208 -11.87 27.36 6.49
CA ALA A 208 -13.15 27.46 5.78
C ALA A 208 -14.24 26.57 6.43
N LEU A 209 -13.88 25.36 6.83
CA LEU A 209 -14.79 24.42 7.48
C LEU A 209 -15.21 24.92 8.88
N GLU A 210 -14.28 25.48 9.65
CA GLU A 210 -14.61 26.04 10.96
C GLU A 210 -15.49 27.29 10.84
N ARG A 211 -15.19 28.16 9.86
CA ARG A 211 -16.02 29.31 9.50
C ARG A 211 -17.45 28.88 9.17
N GLN A 212 -17.61 27.83 8.36
CA GLN A 212 -18.92 27.28 8.01
C GLN A 212 -19.68 26.74 9.24
N LYS A 213 -18.98 26.08 10.18
CA LYS A 213 -19.61 25.60 11.42
C LYS A 213 -20.13 26.76 12.27
N MET A 214 -19.35 27.83 12.43
CA MET A 214 -19.75 29.01 13.20
C MET A 214 -20.99 29.68 12.61
N LEU A 215 -21.03 29.85 11.28
CA LEU A 215 -22.20 30.39 10.58
C LEU A 215 -23.43 29.47 10.75
N ARG A 216 -23.27 28.15 10.64
CA ARG A 216 -24.35 27.18 10.89
C ARG A 216 -24.85 27.17 12.33
N ALA A 217 -23.99 27.54 13.28
CA ALA A 217 -24.36 27.71 14.69
C ALA A 217 -25.09 29.04 14.97
N GLY A 218 -25.31 29.88 13.95
CA GLY A 218 -26.01 31.15 14.09
C GLY A 218 -25.12 32.32 14.54
N ILE A 219 -23.79 32.17 14.52
CA ILE A 219 -22.87 33.28 14.81
C ILE A 219 -22.92 34.28 13.63
N VAL A 220 -23.11 35.56 13.94
CA VAL A 220 -23.14 36.64 12.95
C VAL A 220 -21.82 36.73 12.18
N ARG A 221 -21.91 37.04 10.88
CA ARG A 221 -20.77 36.95 9.94
C ARG A 221 -19.61 37.83 10.37
N GLU A 222 -19.91 39.01 10.90
CA GLU A 222 -18.94 40.01 11.35
C GLU A 222 -18.10 39.46 12.51
N GLU A 223 -18.72 38.74 13.45
CA GLU A 223 -18.01 38.12 14.57
C GLU A 223 -17.18 36.92 14.09
N VAL A 224 -17.66 36.16 13.10
CA VAL A 224 -16.88 35.10 12.46
C VAL A 224 -15.65 35.68 11.74
N ASP A 225 -15.79 36.81 11.04
CA ASP A 225 -14.69 37.50 10.35
C ASP A 225 -13.63 38.04 11.33
N ARG A 226 -14.04 38.53 12.50
CA ARG A 226 -13.11 38.95 13.55
C ARG A 226 -12.31 37.79 14.13
N LEU A 227 -12.90 36.59 14.22
CA LEU A 227 -12.26 35.40 14.80
C LEU A 227 -11.44 34.61 13.77
N LEU A 228 -11.84 34.59 12.51
CA LEU A 228 -11.21 33.85 11.41
C LEU A 228 -11.05 34.76 10.18
N PRO A 229 -10.08 35.69 10.22
CA PRO A 229 -9.79 36.56 9.08
C PRO A 229 -9.32 35.74 7.87
N GLN A 230 -9.65 36.24 6.67
CA GLN A 230 -9.27 35.64 5.40
C GLN A 230 -7.77 35.77 5.13
#